data_AF-A0A818LCW8-F1
#
_entry.id   AF-A0A818LCW8-F1
#
_cell.length_a   1.000
_cell.length_b   1.000
_cell.length_c   1.000
_cell.angle_alpha   90.00
_cell.angle_beta   90.00
_cell.angle_gamma   90.00
#
_symmetry.space_group_name_H-M   'P 1'
#
loop_
_entity.id
_entity.type
_entity.pdbx_description
1 polymer ?
#
loop_
_entity_poly.entity_id
_entity_poly.type
_entity_poly.pdbx_seq_one_letter_code
_entity_poly.pdbx_strand_id
1 'polypeptide(L)'
;MDDSIIINNDDDNDTTDRSDEIVTDMISLIHSTTHSSYVTCSQLSSKLISYLSQIRFNNNQWNDLEKAVERFDQSDDHPDLRRFRQLIETISTCSNDCEERNYTLGRDANALFESICQLQELLQSHVNLNCTLLSKVIQQKDIRLLLADLMNLTGMNVGHQIHGILCNIVHLLCQIDQMFSISNVIDHPIVSNCIRIIQTSENTKSTVISALRLLTDLLLTNEPFPVHSYGQLSNCVFLKSIFDLIENNGEDDELVLTLIKFILSLNLRFDYPHENPIMLTLVAVNEQISCRELIERLILLFNRSVDPIECKTMNSVIKFFKDLFGDGGTTSDALLFDSDRRLIVEIISRELADRSITDERTTEYLFLLELIFRSRSITSETCTRIDDLQTSFRAHLYAENCLKENRLIINEILRQHNWLTTNDMPFYL
;
A
#
# COMPACT_ATOMS: atom_id res chain seq x y z
N MET A 1 47.44 23.60 52.72
CA MET A 1 47.39 24.58 51.63
C MET A 1 47.17 23.75 50.39
N ASP A 2 45.91 23.41 50.21
CA ASP A 2 45.36 22.93 48.95
C ASP A 2 45.29 24.12 48.00
N ASP A 3 45.57 23.90 46.72
CA ASP A 3 44.89 24.59 45.64
C ASP A 3 44.89 23.65 44.42
N SER A 4 43.78 22.94 44.30
CA SER A 4 43.35 22.20 43.12
C SER A 4 42.95 23.17 42.02
N ILE A 5 43.72 23.23 40.93
CA ILE A 5 43.25 23.87 39.69
C ILE A 5 42.40 22.85 38.94
N ILE A 6 41.09 23.06 39.05
CA ILE A 6 40.06 22.53 38.16
C ILE A 6 40.33 23.15 36.79
N ILE A 7 40.73 22.33 35.81
CA ILE A 7 40.68 22.72 34.40
C ILE A 7 39.27 22.33 33.93
N ASN A 8 38.43 23.34 33.73
CA ASN A 8 37.08 23.21 33.20
C ASN A 8 37.11 22.67 31.77
N ASN A 9 36.17 21.77 31.46
CA ASN A 9 35.84 21.27 30.12
C ASN A 9 34.97 22.29 29.34
N ASP A 10 35.32 23.59 29.32
CA ASP A 10 34.44 24.64 28.76
C ASP A 10 34.58 24.86 27.23
N ASP A 11 35.60 24.30 26.56
CA ASP A 11 35.87 24.59 25.14
C ASP A 11 35.06 23.73 24.12
N ASP A 12 34.45 22.61 24.52
CA ASP A 12 33.67 21.75 23.62
C ASP A 12 32.21 22.22 23.43
N ASN A 13 31.66 23.00 24.37
CA ASN A 13 30.27 23.50 24.26
C ASN A 13 30.13 24.64 23.24
N ASP A 14 31.13 25.53 23.15
CA ASP A 14 31.06 26.77 22.34
C ASP A 14 31.10 26.50 20.81
N THR A 15 31.73 25.39 20.41
CA THR A 15 31.77 24.93 19.01
C THR A 15 30.52 24.16 18.60
N THR A 16 29.85 23.52 19.56
CA THR A 16 28.61 22.78 19.35
C THR A 16 27.43 23.73 19.16
N ASP A 17 27.31 24.75 20.01
CA ASP A 17 26.26 25.78 19.93
C ASP A 17 26.35 26.59 18.62
N ARG A 18 27.58 26.90 18.18
CA ARG A 18 27.81 27.63 16.93
C ARG A 18 27.44 26.82 15.69
N SER A 19 27.66 25.49 15.72
CA SER A 19 27.25 24.59 14.64
C SER A 19 25.72 24.49 14.56
N ASP A 20 25.04 24.45 15.70
CA ASP A 20 23.58 24.39 15.78
C ASP A 20 22.91 25.69 15.30
N GLU A 21 23.50 26.85 15.61
CA GLU A 21 23.04 28.16 15.09
C GLU A 21 23.17 28.24 13.56
N ILE A 22 24.32 27.84 13.01
CA ILE A 22 24.56 27.81 11.56
C ILE A 22 23.55 26.91 10.84
N VAL A 23 23.29 25.72 11.37
CA VAL A 23 22.32 24.79 10.78
C VAL A 23 20.90 25.36 10.84
N THR A 24 20.52 25.96 11.96
CA THR A 24 19.18 26.57 12.14
C THR A 24 18.95 27.72 11.15
N ASP A 25 19.94 28.59 10.98
CA ASP A 25 19.90 29.70 10.01
C ASP A 25 19.86 29.20 8.58
N MET A 26 20.67 28.19 8.25
CA MET A 26 20.70 27.58 6.92
C MET A 26 19.35 26.98 6.56
N ILE A 27 18.76 26.16 7.45
CA ILE A 27 17.46 25.54 7.24
C ILE A 27 16.37 26.63 7.12
N SER A 28 16.39 27.66 7.98
CA SER A 28 15.43 28.76 7.93
C SER A 28 15.53 29.58 6.65
N LEU A 29 16.75 29.80 6.14
CA LEU A 29 16.97 30.48 4.87
C LEU A 29 16.43 29.66 3.69
N ILE A 30 16.69 28.35 3.67
CA ILE A 30 16.15 27.45 2.64
C ILE A 30 14.62 27.44 2.71
N HIS A 31 14.03 27.38 3.91
CA HIS A 31 12.58 27.44 4.07
C HIS A 31 12.00 28.75 3.51
N SER A 32 12.59 29.90 3.88
CA SER A 32 12.10 31.21 3.44
C SER A 32 12.18 31.44 1.93
N THR A 33 13.10 30.74 1.25
CA THR A 33 13.35 30.88 -0.19
C THR A 33 12.58 29.85 -1.03
N THR A 34 12.39 28.64 -0.51
CA THR A 34 11.77 27.53 -1.24
C THR A 34 10.33 27.25 -0.83
N HIS A 35 9.87 27.82 0.30
CA HIS A 35 8.58 27.52 0.94
C HIS A 35 8.34 26.02 1.19
N SER A 36 9.40 25.21 1.22
CA SER A 36 9.34 23.77 1.48
C SER A 36 9.29 23.49 2.98
N SER A 37 8.81 22.31 3.41
CA SER A 37 8.77 21.96 4.84
C SER A 37 10.17 21.97 5.49
N TYR A 38 10.25 22.22 6.80
CA TYR A 38 11.54 22.27 7.50
C TYR A 38 12.27 20.92 7.43
N VAL A 39 11.55 19.80 7.39
CA VAL A 39 12.14 18.48 7.11
C VAL A 39 12.78 18.39 5.72
N THR A 40 12.13 18.93 4.69
CA THR A 40 12.73 18.97 3.34
C THR A 40 13.99 19.82 3.33
N CYS A 41 13.94 20.96 4.00
CA CYS A 41 15.09 21.86 4.15
C CYS A 41 16.24 21.18 4.91
N SER A 42 15.94 20.45 5.98
CA SER A 42 16.91 19.67 6.74
C SER A 42 17.59 18.59 5.90
N GLN A 43 16.83 17.80 5.12
CA GLN A 43 17.41 16.79 4.23
C GLN A 43 18.25 17.39 3.09
N LEU A 44 17.84 18.54 2.55
CA LEU A 44 18.65 19.27 1.58
C LEU A 44 19.95 19.76 2.22
N SER A 45 19.90 20.30 3.44
CA SER A 45 21.07 20.71 4.20
C SER A 45 22.02 19.55 4.47
N SER A 46 21.51 18.39 4.91
CA SER A 46 22.28 17.17 5.12
C SER A 46 22.98 16.71 3.82
N LYS A 47 22.25 16.66 2.69
CA LYS A 47 22.84 16.30 1.39
C LYS A 47 23.92 17.30 0.96
N LEU A 48 23.67 18.60 1.12
CA LEU A 48 24.65 19.64 0.79
C LEU A 48 25.92 19.51 1.64
N ILE A 49 25.78 19.30 2.94
CA ILE A 49 26.90 19.08 3.88
C ILE A 49 27.69 17.83 3.48
N SER A 50 27.00 16.73 3.14
CA SER A 50 27.61 15.48 2.68
C SER A 50 28.37 15.64 1.35
N TYR A 51 27.83 16.40 0.38
CA TYR A 51 28.56 16.70 -0.85
C TYR A 51 29.78 17.58 -0.62
N LEU A 52 29.68 18.56 0.28
CA LEU A 52 30.78 19.47 0.59
C LEU A 52 31.89 18.80 1.39
N SER A 53 31.56 17.85 2.26
CA SER A 53 32.54 17.05 3.01
C SER A 53 33.37 16.15 2.08
N GLN A 54 32.81 15.67 0.97
CA GLN A 54 33.54 14.91 -0.05
C GLN A 54 34.57 15.75 -0.83
N ILE A 55 34.39 17.07 -0.90
CA ILE A 55 35.24 17.98 -1.69
C ILE A 55 36.40 18.57 -0.86
N ARG A 56 36.29 18.66 0.48
CA ARG A 56 37.30 19.29 1.35
C ARG A 56 37.74 18.40 2.52
N PHE A 57 39.06 18.23 2.68
CA PHE A 57 39.76 17.38 3.67
C PHE A 57 39.58 17.71 5.18
N ASN A 58 38.74 18.68 5.57
CA ASN A 58 38.61 19.09 6.98
C ASN A 58 37.43 18.37 7.65
N ASN A 59 37.60 17.10 7.97
CA ASN A 59 36.51 16.21 8.38
C ASN A 59 35.76 16.62 9.67
N ASN A 60 36.42 17.29 10.62
CA ASN A 60 35.82 17.51 11.94
C ASN A 60 34.66 18.51 11.92
N GLN A 61 34.82 19.66 11.25
CA GLN A 61 33.76 20.70 11.19
C GLN A 61 32.52 20.25 10.40
N TRP A 62 32.71 19.42 9.36
CA TRP A 62 31.58 18.87 8.61
C TRP A 62 30.83 17.80 9.40
N ASN A 63 31.54 16.98 10.16
CA ASN A 63 30.92 16.02 11.07
C ASN A 63 30.12 16.72 12.19
N ASP A 64 30.60 17.88 12.68
CA ASP A 64 29.90 18.66 13.69
C ASP A 64 28.61 19.30 13.14
N LEU A 65 28.64 19.76 11.88
CA LEU A 65 27.46 20.23 11.17
C LEU A 65 26.47 19.10 10.83
N GLU A 66 26.95 17.92 10.45
CA GLU A 66 26.10 16.74 10.21
C GLU A 66 25.37 16.33 11.50
N LYS A 67 26.09 16.30 12.63
CA LYS A 67 25.48 16.07 13.95
C LYS A 67 24.53 17.19 14.37
N ALA A 68 24.80 18.45 14.00
CA ALA A 68 23.91 19.57 14.27
C ALA A 68 22.58 19.45 13.49
N VAL A 69 22.61 18.96 12.25
CA VAL A 69 21.39 18.63 11.49
C VAL A 69 20.62 17.49 12.17
N GLU A 70 21.30 16.43 12.61
CA GLU A 70 20.64 15.36 13.36
C GLU A 70 20.01 15.84 14.68
N ARG A 71 20.68 16.76 15.40
CA ARG A 71 20.13 17.39 16.62
C ARG A 71 18.91 18.25 16.31
N PHE A 72 18.93 19.03 15.23
CA PHE A 72 17.78 19.81 14.77
C PHE A 72 16.58 18.89 14.49
N ASP A 73 16.79 17.79 13.77
CA ASP A 73 15.78 16.78 13.46
C ASP A 73 15.33 15.95 14.68
N GLN A 74 15.99 16.06 15.83
CA GLN A 74 15.60 15.37 17.05
C GLN A 74 14.95 16.30 18.09
N SER A 75 14.92 17.60 17.82
CA SER A 75 14.38 18.60 18.74
C SER A 75 12.87 18.47 18.92
N ASP A 76 12.41 18.43 20.18
CA ASP A 76 10.98 18.46 20.53
C ASP A 76 10.29 19.78 20.15
N ASP A 77 11.11 20.81 19.87
CA ASP A 77 10.71 22.16 19.53
C ASP A 77 10.76 22.45 18.02
N HIS A 78 10.88 21.40 17.20
CA HIS A 78 10.99 21.52 15.76
C HIS A 78 9.81 22.31 15.15
N PRO A 79 10.05 23.25 14.21
CA PRO A 79 9.01 24.13 13.65
C PRO A 79 7.81 23.38 13.04
N ASP A 80 8.05 22.28 12.32
CA ASP A 80 6.96 21.47 11.76
C ASP A 80 6.13 20.78 12.87
N LEU A 81 6.72 20.43 14.02
CA LEU A 81 5.97 19.88 15.16
C LEU A 81 5.08 20.94 15.81
N ARG A 82 5.59 22.17 15.96
CA ARG A 82 4.80 23.31 16.45
C ARG A 82 3.63 23.60 15.53
N ARG A 83 3.90 23.65 14.21
CA ARG A 83 2.88 23.88 13.19
C ARG A 83 1.81 22.78 13.21
N PHE A 84 2.22 21.52 13.31
CA PHE A 84 1.29 20.39 13.44
C PHE A 84 0.37 20.53 14.66
N ARG A 85 0.91 20.83 15.85
CA ARG A 85 0.11 21.04 17.08
C ARG A 85 -0.89 22.20 16.93
N GLN A 86 -0.47 23.32 16.34
CA GLN A 86 -1.34 24.48 16.09
C GLN A 86 -2.49 24.16 15.12
N LEU A 87 -2.20 23.39 14.06
CA LEU A 87 -3.21 22.96 13.10
C LEU A 87 -4.24 22.02 13.76
N ILE A 88 -3.80 21.08 14.60
CA ILE A 88 -4.71 20.19 15.34
C ILE A 88 -5.62 21.00 16.26
N GLU A 89 -5.09 21.94 17.03
CA GLU A 89 -5.87 22.78 17.93
C GLU A 89 -6.92 23.61 17.18
N THR A 90 -6.55 24.15 16.01
CA THR A 90 -7.46 24.90 15.14
C THR A 90 -8.58 24.01 14.59
N ILE A 91 -8.25 22.78 14.17
CA ILE A 91 -9.25 21.82 13.66
C ILE A 91 -10.18 21.38 14.78
N SER A 92 -9.65 21.13 15.98
CA SER A 92 -10.43 20.68 17.13
C SER A 92 -11.40 21.75 17.63
N THR A 93 -10.95 23.00 17.72
CA THR A 93 -11.83 24.13 18.07
C THR A 93 -12.96 24.30 17.04
N CYS A 94 -12.65 24.23 15.74
CA CYS A 94 -13.66 24.30 14.69
C CYS A 94 -14.65 23.13 14.71
N SER A 95 -14.17 21.91 15.02
CA SER A 95 -14.99 20.71 15.14
C SER A 95 -16.02 20.85 16.26
N ASN A 96 -15.56 21.22 17.46
CA ASN A 96 -16.43 21.43 18.62
C ASN A 96 -17.48 22.53 18.36
N ASP A 97 -17.08 23.65 17.75
CA ASP A 97 -18.00 24.74 17.36
C ASP A 97 -19.09 24.28 16.38
N CYS A 98 -18.77 23.32 15.51
CA CYS A 98 -19.70 22.77 14.53
C CYS A 98 -20.71 21.79 15.16
N GLU A 99 -20.28 20.99 16.14
CA GLU A 99 -21.19 20.14 16.92
C GLU A 99 -22.23 20.98 17.68
N GLU A 100 -21.81 22.08 18.30
CA GLU A 100 -22.72 23.00 19.01
C GLU A 100 -23.74 23.67 18.08
N ARG A 101 -23.44 23.79 16.78
CA ARG A 101 -24.27 24.49 15.77
C ARG A 101 -25.08 23.56 14.87
N ASN A 102 -25.35 22.32 15.28
CA ASN A 102 -26.08 21.33 14.46
C ASN A 102 -25.45 21.10 13.08
N TYR A 103 -24.12 20.96 13.02
CA TYR A 103 -23.41 20.50 11.82
C TYR A 103 -23.45 21.43 10.60
N THR A 104 -23.80 22.71 10.77
CA THR A 104 -23.63 23.73 9.73
C THR A 104 -22.30 24.47 9.88
N LEU A 105 -21.46 24.40 8.83
CA LEU A 105 -20.24 25.20 8.76
C LEU A 105 -20.59 26.69 8.81
N GLY A 106 -20.02 27.39 9.79
CA GLY A 106 -20.18 28.85 9.96
C GLY A 106 -19.32 29.65 8.99
N ARG A 107 -19.09 30.94 9.32
CA ARG A 107 -18.28 31.88 8.52
C ARG A 107 -16.81 31.48 8.36
N ASP A 108 -16.32 30.52 9.15
CA ASP A 108 -14.90 30.11 9.20
C ASP A 108 -14.58 28.86 8.37
N ALA A 109 -15.50 28.42 7.51
CA ALA A 109 -15.32 27.24 6.64
C ALA A 109 -14.03 27.32 5.79
N ASN A 110 -13.66 28.52 5.35
CA ASN A 110 -12.43 28.73 4.56
C ASN A 110 -11.16 28.59 5.41
N ALA A 111 -11.18 29.04 6.66
CA ALA A 111 -10.04 28.91 7.58
C ALA A 111 -9.83 27.44 7.99
N LEU A 112 -10.93 26.71 8.22
CA LEU A 112 -10.89 25.27 8.43
C LEU A 112 -10.33 24.54 7.20
N PHE A 113 -10.82 24.88 6.00
CA PHE A 113 -10.32 24.30 4.76
C PHE A 113 -8.83 24.54 4.56
N GLU A 114 -8.37 25.78 4.76
CA GLU A 114 -6.96 26.13 4.67
C GLU A 114 -6.12 25.33 5.68
N SER A 115 -6.59 25.20 6.92
CA SER A 115 -5.91 24.43 7.96
C SER A 115 -5.81 22.95 7.61
N ILE A 116 -6.88 22.36 7.06
CA ILE A 116 -6.91 20.97 6.59
C ILE A 116 -5.94 20.77 5.42
N CYS A 117 -5.91 21.67 4.44
CA CYS A 117 -4.97 21.60 3.31
C CYS A 117 -3.52 21.70 3.80
N GLN A 118 -3.21 22.65 4.69
CA GLN A 118 -1.88 22.80 5.27
C GLN A 118 -1.45 21.56 6.07
N LEU A 119 -2.38 20.92 6.77
CA LEU A 119 -2.11 19.66 7.48
C LEU A 119 -1.78 18.53 6.51
N GLN A 120 -2.53 18.39 5.41
CA GLN A 120 -2.24 17.41 4.37
C GLN A 120 -0.85 17.62 3.77
N GLU A 121 -0.48 18.86 3.43
CA GLU A 121 0.84 19.18 2.86
C GLU A 121 1.98 18.82 3.81
N LEU A 122 1.83 19.14 5.09
CA LEU A 122 2.81 18.81 6.12
C LEU A 122 2.94 17.29 6.29
N LEU A 123 1.83 16.55 6.36
CA LEU A 123 1.89 15.09 6.48
C LEU A 123 2.52 14.43 5.24
N GLN A 124 2.17 14.91 4.04
CA GLN A 124 2.71 14.40 2.79
C GLN A 124 4.22 14.59 2.70
N SER A 125 4.75 15.75 3.12
CA SER A 125 6.20 15.99 3.11
C SER A 125 6.92 15.05 4.06
N HIS A 126 6.37 14.79 5.25
CA HIS A 126 6.97 13.86 6.21
C HIS A 126 6.96 12.40 5.74
N VAL A 127 5.87 11.94 5.12
CA VAL A 127 5.79 10.59 4.53
C VAL A 127 6.79 10.43 3.39
N ASN A 128 6.81 11.38 2.44
CA ASN A 128 7.71 11.32 1.29
C ASN A 128 9.20 11.25 1.69
N LEU A 129 9.53 11.80 2.86
CA LEU A 129 10.88 11.91 3.37
C LEU A 129 11.19 10.85 4.45
N ASN A 130 10.26 9.92 4.72
CA ASN A 130 10.36 8.91 5.78
C ASN A 130 10.74 9.48 7.15
N CYS A 131 10.21 10.66 7.48
CA CYS A 131 10.60 11.40 8.66
C CYS A 131 9.83 10.94 9.90
N THR A 132 10.54 10.34 10.86
CA THR A 132 9.99 9.81 12.13
C THR A 132 9.68 10.88 13.18
N LEU A 133 9.91 12.16 12.88
CA LEU A 133 9.61 13.27 13.79
C LEU A 133 8.14 13.28 14.22
N LEU A 134 7.22 13.17 13.25
CA LEU A 134 5.80 13.20 13.54
C LEU A 134 5.34 11.95 14.27
N SER A 135 5.94 10.78 14.03
CA SER A 135 5.52 9.55 14.72
C SER A 135 5.69 9.66 16.25
N LYS A 136 6.69 10.40 16.74
CA LYS A 136 6.87 10.68 18.18
C LYS A 136 5.73 11.51 18.79
N VAL A 137 5.18 12.47 18.04
CA VAL A 137 4.09 13.34 18.51
C VAL A 137 2.72 12.67 18.30
N ILE A 138 2.58 11.95 17.20
CA ILE A 138 1.45 11.07 16.87
C ILE A 138 1.25 10.02 17.99
N GLN A 139 2.30 9.47 18.60
CA GLN A 139 2.15 8.54 19.73
C GLN A 139 1.50 9.13 21.01
N GLN A 140 1.22 10.44 21.06
CA GLN A 140 0.54 11.10 22.18
C GLN A 140 -0.99 11.18 21.95
N LYS A 141 -1.76 11.53 22.99
CA LYS A 141 -3.24 11.54 23.01
C LYS A 141 -3.90 12.33 21.85
N ASP A 142 -3.14 13.13 21.14
CA ASP A 142 -3.59 14.12 20.15
C ASP A 142 -4.21 13.51 18.89
N ILE A 143 -3.78 12.33 18.41
CA ILE A 143 -4.40 11.78 17.19
C ILE A 143 -5.81 11.23 17.42
N ARG A 144 -6.12 10.72 18.62
CA ARG A 144 -7.49 10.25 18.89
C ARG A 144 -8.47 11.41 18.84
N LEU A 145 -8.05 12.57 19.33
CA LEU A 145 -8.81 13.82 19.25
C LEU A 145 -8.88 14.31 17.81
N LEU A 146 -7.75 14.37 17.10
CA LEU A 146 -7.72 14.74 15.69
C LEU A 146 -8.61 13.82 14.84
N LEU A 147 -8.57 12.50 15.05
CA LEU A 147 -9.47 11.59 14.37
C LEU A 147 -10.92 11.91 14.70
N ALA A 148 -11.29 11.99 15.99
CA ALA A 148 -12.67 12.32 16.38
C ALA A 148 -13.16 13.61 15.69
N ASP A 149 -12.30 14.62 15.63
CA ASP A 149 -12.60 15.90 15.00
C ASP A 149 -12.71 15.80 13.48
N LEU A 150 -11.73 15.19 12.79
CA LEU A 150 -11.77 14.95 11.35
C LEU A 150 -12.97 14.07 10.97
N MET A 151 -13.32 13.14 11.84
CA MET A 151 -14.41 12.18 11.68
C MET A 151 -15.78 12.83 11.85
N ASN A 152 -15.95 13.70 12.84
CA ASN A 152 -17.12 14.57 12.97
C ASN A 152 -17.30 15.42 11.72
N LEU A 153 -16.20 15.97 11.18
CA LEU A 153 -16.21 16.72 9.92
C LEU A 153 -16.56 15.84 8.69
N THR A 154 -16.25 14.54 8.69
CA THR A 154 -16.70 13.61 7.62
C THR A 154 -18.21 13.32 7.66
N GLY A 155 -18.85 13.42 8.83
CA GLY A 155 -20.30 13.26 8.99
C GLY A 155 -21.12 14.49 8.60
N MET A 156 -20.47 15.64 8.45
CA MET A 156 -21.09 16.91 8.11
C MET A 156 -21.34 17.04 6.60
N ASN A 157 -22.31 17.88 6.19
CA ASN A 157 -22.54 18.28 4.80
C ASN A 157 -21.47 19.26 4.32
N VAL A 158 -20.21 18.82 4.38
CA VAL A 158 -19.07 19.54 3.86
C VAL A 158 -18.91 19.15 2.40
N GLY A 159 -18.57 20.11 1.52
CA GLY A 159 -18.48 19.83 0.08
C GLY A 159 -17.56 18.63 -0.23
N HIS A 160 -17.88 17.88 -1.30
CA HIS A 160 -17.20 16.65 -1.72
C HIS A 160 -15.65 16.71 -1.72
N GLN A 161 -15.07 17.87 -2.00
CA GLN A 161 -13.62 18.09 -2.01
C GLN A 161 -12.97 17.88 -0.64
N ILE A 162 -13.67 18.21 0.46
CA ILE A 162 -13.12 18.10 1.81
C ILE A 162 -13.06 16.64 2.24
N HIS A 163 -14.07 15.83 1.87
CA HIS A 163 -14.03 14.40 2.17
C HIS A 163 -12.85 13.68 1.52
N GLY A 164 -12.46 14.05 0.30
CA GLY A 164 -11.26 13.50 -0.35
C GLY A 164 -9.98 13.83 0.40
N ILE A 165 -9.84 15.09 0.83
CA ILE A 165 -8.68 15.54 1.61
C ILE A 165 -8.63 14.83 2.98
N LEU A 166 -9.77 14.69 3.66
CA LEU A 166 -9.86 13.99 4.94
C LEU A 166 -9.44 12.51 4.80
N CYS A 167 -9.92 11.80 3.77
CA CYS A 167 -9.47 10.43 3.47
C CYS A 167 -7.95 10.37 3.26
N ASN A 168 -7.39 11.35 2.54
CA ASN A 168 -5.95 11.41 2.30
C ASN A 168 -5.14 11.68 3.57
N ILE A 169 -5.62 12.56 4.45
CA ILE A 169 -4.98 12.83 5.75
C ILE A 169 -4.95 11.55 6.59
N VAL A 170 -6.08 10.84 6.67
CA VAL A 170 -6.14 9.57 7.42
C VAL A 170 -5.22 8.52 6.81
N HIS A 171 -5.18 8.42 5.48
CA HIS A 171 -4.22 7.56 4.76
C HIS A 171 -2.76 7.90 5.13
N LEU A 172 -2.37 9.18 5.11
CA LEU A 172 -1.02 9.61 5.47
C LEU A 172 -0.70 9.29 6.95
N LEU A 173 -1.66 9.48 7.86
CA LEU A 173 -1.51 9.09 9.26
C LEU A 173 -1.32 7.58 9.40
N CYS A 174 -2.04 6.77 8.60
CA CYS A 174 -1.88 5.32 8.56
C CYS A 174 -0.49 4.87 8.09
N GLN A 175 0.13 5.63 7.19
CA GLN A 175 1.50 5.36 6.73
C GLN A 175 2.56 5.74 7.78
N ILE A 176 2.29 6.75 8.61
CA ILE A 176 3.22 7.16 9.67
C ILE A 176 3.20 6.17 10.85
N ASP A 177 2.01 5.67 11.20
CA ASP A 177 1.85 4.64 12.23
C ASP A 177 0.78 3.61 11.81
N GLN A 178 1.23 2.41 11.45
CA GLN A 178 0.35 1.34 11.00
C GLN A 178 -0.52 0.78 12.13
N MET A 179 -0.03 0.80 13.39
CA MET A 179 -0.82 0.36 14.56
C MET A 179 -1.97 1.35 14.87
N PHE A 180 -1.79 2.60 14.45
CA PHE A 180 -2.80 3.64 14.58
C PHE A 180 -4.01 3.42 13.64
N SER A 181 -3.78 3.01 12.38
CA SER A 181 -4.84 2.64 11.41
C SER A 181 -5.77 1.58 11.96
N ILE A 182 -5.15 0.62 12.63
CA ILE A 182 -5.75 -0.63 13.08
C ILE A 182 -6.75 -0.38 14.21
N SER A 183 -6.36 0.37 15.24
CA SER A 183 -7.14 0.49 16.48
C SER A 183 -8.26 1.55 16.46
N ASN A 184 -8.22 2.53 15.55
CA ASN A 184 -9.11 3.70 15.63
C ASN A 184 -9.94 3.98 14.36
N VAL A 185 -9.58 3.43 13.20
CA VAL A 185 -10.19 3.80 11.91
C VAL A 185 -11.12 2.71 11.36
N ILE A 186 -10.81 1.43 11.57
CA ILE A 186 -11.53 0.29 10.99
C ILE A 186 -13.02 0.27 11.40
N ASP A 187 -13.33 0.57 12.66
CA ASP A 187 -14.71 0.62 13.20
C ASP A 187 -15.44 1.95 12.96
N HIS A 188 -14.81 2.88 12.23
CA HIS A 188 -15.31 4.23 12.07
C HIS A 188 -16.19 4.41 10.82
N PRO A 189 -17.26 5.25 10.86
CA PRO A 189 -18.06 5.68 9.71
C PRO A 189 -17.31 6.18 8.46
N ILE A 190 -16.01 6.45 8.57
CA ILE A 190 -15.17 6.88 7.45
C ILE A 190 -15.13 5.81 6.35
N VAL A 191 -15.19 4.52 6.70
CA VAL A 191 -15.24 3.43 5.72
C VAL A 191 -16.49 3.55 4.85
N SER A 192 -17.66 3.75 5.46
CA SER A 192 -18.91 3.97 4.72
C SER A 192 -18.86 5.25 3.87
N ASN A 193 -18.19 6.30 4.35
CA ASN A 193 -17.97 7.51 3.56
C ASN A 193 -17.07 7.25 2.34
N CYS A 194 -15.99 6.48 2.47
CA CYS A 194 -15.14 6.08 1.35
C CYS A 194 -15.94 5.31 0.29
N ILE A 195 -16.79 4.37 0.69
CA ILE A 195 -17.67 3.62 -0.21
C ILE A 195 -18.60 4.59 -0.96
N ARG A 196 -19.23 5.54 -0.25
CA ARG A 196 -20.08 6.57 -0.85
C ARG A 196 -19.32 7.46 -1.84
N ILE A 197 -18.09 7.85 -1.50
CA ILE A 197 -17.22 8.66 -2.38
C ILE A 197 -16.96 7.92 -3.69
N ILE A 198 -16.60 6.63 -3.62
CA ILE A 198 -16.30 5.81 -4.81
C ILE A 198 -17.55 5.65 -5.69
N GLN A 199 -18.73 5.50 -5.10
CA GLN A 199 -19.98 5.33 -5.84
C GLN A 199 -20.56 6.62 -6.45
N THR A 200 -20.11 7.79 -5.98
CA THR A 200 -20.68 9.07 -6.42
C THR A 200 -19.92 9.61 -7.63
N SER A 201 -20.58 9.70 -8.78
CA SER A 201 -19.98 10.09 -10.07
C SER A 201 -19.49 11.54 -10.16
N GLU A 202 -19.91 12.42 -9.24
CA GLU A 202 -19.54 13.85 -9.24
C GLU A 202 -18.17 14.12 -8.58
N ASN A 203 -17.55 13.10 -7.98
CA ASN A 203 -16.28 13.26 -7.26
C ASN A 203 -15.08 13.40 -8.19
N THR A 204 -14.09 14.17 -7.75
CA THR A 204 -12.82 14.28 -8.48
C THR A 204 -12.04 12.97 -8.40
N LYS A 205 -11.28 12.66 -9.44
CA LYS A 205 -10.34 11.52 -9.49
C LYS A 205 -9.48 11.43 -8.23
N SER A 206 -8.90 12.55 -7.80
CA SER A 206 -8.04 12.61 -6.60
C SER A 206 -8.77 12.13 -5.33
N THR A 207 -10.03 12.51 -5.17
CA THR A 207 -10.87 12.13 -4.02
C THR A 207 -11.14 10.63 -4.02
N VAL A 208 -11.46 10.06 -5.18
CA VAL A 208 -11.68 8.62 -5.34
C VAL A 208 -10.40 7.83 -5.05
N ILE A 209 -9.26 8.27 -5.59
CA ILE A 209 -7.96 7.64 -5.33
C ILE A 209 -7.61 7.68 -3.84
N SER A 210 -7.79 8.81 -3.16
CA SER A 210 -7.53 8.91 -1.71
C SER A 210 -8.44 7.99 -0.89
N ALA A 211 -9.72 7.86 -1.26
CA ALA A 211 -10.64 6.92 -0.61
C ALA A 211 -10.21 5.46 -0.83
N LEU A 212 -9.84 5.09 -2.06
CA LEU A 212 -9.37 3.74 -2.38
C LEU A 212 -8.06 3.38 -1.66
N ARG A 213 -7.11 4.32 -1.59
CA ARG A 213 -5.84 4.13 -0.86
C ARG A 213 -6.08 3.85 0.61
N LEU A 214 -6.94 4.64 1.27
CA LEU A 214 -7.30 4.40 2.66
C LEU A 214 -7.95 3.02 2.85
N LEU A 215 -8.94 2.65 2.02
CA LEU A 215 -9.57 1.33 2.13
C LEU A 215 -8.58 0.19 1.91
N THR A 216 -7.66 0.33 0.95
CA THR A 216 -6.61 -0.64 0.67
C THR A 216 -5.73 -0.84 1.91
N ASP A 217 -5.24 0.24 2.51
CA ASP A 217 -4.39 0.16 3.71
C ASP A 217 -5.12 -0.51 4.87
N LEU A 218 -6.39 -0.20 5.08
CA LEU A 218 -7.22 -0.82 6.12
C LEU A 218 -7.41 -2.32 5.88
N LEU A 219 -7.59 -2.74 4.63
CA LEU A 219 -7.75 -4.16 4.26
C LEU A 219 -6.47 -4.99 4.42
N LEU A 220 -5.31 -4.35 4.28
CA LEU A 220 -4.00 -5.00 4.48
C LEU A 220 -3.64 -5.21 5.95
N THR A 221 -4.47 -4.72 6.86
CA THR A 221 -4.31 -5.02 8.29
C THR A 221 -4.72 -6.46 8.59
N ASN A 222 -4.05 -7.11 9.54
CA ASN A 222 -4.38 -8.46 9.99
C ASN A 222 -5.60 -8.48 10.96
N GLU A 223 -6.28 -7.35 11.16
CA GLU A 223 -7.38 -7.26 12.10
C GLU A 223 -8.73 -7.66 11.49
N PRO A 224 -9.69 -8.11 12.32
CA PRO A 224 -11.03 -8.39 11.86
C PRO A 224 -11.74 -7.08 11.47
N PHE A 225 -12.31 -7.06 10.27
CA PHE A 225 -13.13 -5.95 9.81
C PHE A 225 -14.54 -6.05 10.44
N PRO A 226 -15.15 -4.95 10.91
CA PRO A 226 -16.50 -4.96 11.45
C PRO A 226 -17.50 -5.44 10.40
N VAL A 227 -18.43 -6.30 10.85
CA VAL A 227 -19.36 -7.03 9.99
C VAL A 227 -20.17 -6.11 9.07
N HIS A 228 -20.60 -4.95 9.58
CA HIS A 228 -21.38 -4.00 8.80
C HIS A 228 -20.56 -3.39 7.65
N SER A 229 -19.39 -2.84 7.95
CA SER A 229 -18.50 -2.25 6.94
C SER A 229 -18.03 -3.29 5.93
N TYR A 230 -17.71 -4.49 6.41
CA TYR A 230 -17.32 -5.60 5.55
C TYR A 230 -18.44 -6.07 4.63
N GLY A 231 -19.69 -6.08 5.11
CA GLY A 231 -20.88 -6.37 4.29
C GLY A 231 -21.13 -5.33 3.20
N GLN A 232 -20.80 -4.06 3.45
CA GLN A 232 -20.85 -3.01 2.43
C GLN A 232 -19.75 -3.17 1.37
N LEU A 233 -18.51 -3.47 1.79
CA LEU A 233 -17.39 -3.72 0.88
C LEU A 233 -17.59 -5.00 0.03
N SER A 234 -18.23 -6.01 0.61
CA SER A 234 -18.55 -7.28 -0.05
C SER A 234 -19.85 -7.23 -0.86
N ASN A 235 -20.50 -6.06 -0.96
CA ASN A 235 -21.75 -5.90 -1.66
C ASN A 235 -21.53 -6.00 -3.18
N CYS A 236 -22.32 -6.84 -3.87
CA CYS A 236 -22.21 -7.04 -5.31
C CYS A 236 -22.44 -5.76 -6.13
N VAL A 237 -23.29 -4.85 -5.67
CA VAL A 237 -23.54 -3.56 -6.34
C VAL A 237 -22.31 -2.66 -6.27
N PHE A 238 -21.63 -2.65 -5.12
CA PHE A 238 -20.41 -1.89 -4.93
C PHE A 238 -19.26 -2.49 -5.76
N LEU A 239 -19.05 -3.80 -5.69
CA LEU A 239 -18.01 -4.47 -6.48
C LEU A 239 -18.25 -4.30 -8.00
N LYS A 240 -19.51 -4.37 -8.45
CA LYS A 240 -19.86 -4.06 -9.84
C LYS A 240 -19.48 -2.63 -10.22
N SER A 241 -19.78 -1.64 -9.37
CA SER A 241 -19.39 -0.25 -9.64
C SER A 241 -17.88 -0.06 -9.76
N ILE A 242 -17.08 -0.85 -9.03
CA ILE A 242 -15.61 -0.85 -9.15
C ILE A 242 -15.18 -1.44 -10.49
N PHE A 243 -15.77 -2.57 -10.91
CA PHE A 243 -15.47 -3.17 -12.21
C PHE A 243 -15.84 -2.20 -13.34
N ASP A 244 -17.02 -1.59 -13.28
CA ASP A 244 -17.45 -0.57 -14.24
C ASP A 244 -16.46 0.62 -14.28
N LEU A 245 -15.94 1.05 -13.13
CA LEU A 245 -14.92 2.12 -13.08
C LEU A 245 -13.61 1.71 -13.75
N ILE A 246 -13.18 0.45 -13.61
CA ILE A 246 -11.96 -0.06 -14.26
C ILE A 246 -12.14 -0.08 -15.77
N GLU A 247 -13.23 -0.68 -16.25
CA GLU A 247 -13.46 -0.81 -17.69
C GLU A 247 -13.65 0.55 -18.38
N ASN A 248 -14.32 1.51 -17.72
CA ASN A 248 -14.56 2.83 -18.31
C ASN A 248 -13.34 3.77 -18.25
N ASN A 249 -12.32 3.47 -17.44
CA ASN A 249 -11.15 4.34 -17.24
C ASN A 249 -9.82 3.63 -17.59
N GLY A 250 -9.83 2.66 -18.51
CA GLY A 250 -8.65 1.87 -18.89
C GLY A 250 -7.42 2.68 -19.32
N GLU A 251 -7.58 3.91 -19.80
CA GLU A 251 -6.45 4.80 -20.15
C GLU A 251 -5.77 5.45 -18.92
N ASP A 252 -6.44 5.47 -17.77
CA ASP A 252 -5.93 6.08 -16.53
C ASP A 252 -5.19 5.06 -15.66
N ASP A 253 -3.91 4.87 -15.97
CA ASP A 253 -3.04 3.92 -15.28
C ASP A 253 -3.02 4.09 -13.75
N GLU A 254 -3.09 5.32 -13.23
CA GLU A 254 -3.03 5.58 -11.78
C GLU A 254 -4.33 5.13 -11.10
N LEU A 255 -5.48 5.51 -11.66
CA LEU A 255 -6.78 5.16 -11.09
C LEU A 255 -7.00 3.64 -11.17
N VAL A 256 -6.78 3.04 -12.35
CA VAL A 256 -6.96 1.61 -12.59
C VAL A 256 -6.05 0.79 -11.69
N LEU A 257 -4.77 1.16 -11.55
CA LEU A 257 -3.87 0.46 -10.64
C LEU A 257 -4.34 0.57 -9.18
N THR A 258 -4.87 1.72 -8.76
CA THR A 258 -5.39 1.91 -7.40
C THR A 258 -6.64 1.05 -7.15
N LEU A 259 -7.55 0.96 -8.13
CA LEU A 259 -8.72 0.07 -8.08
C LEU A 259 -8.31 -1.41 -8.01
N ILE A 260 -7.30 -1.82 -8.79
CA ILE A 260 -6.78 -3.19 -8.77
C ILE A 260 -6.13 -3.51 -7.42
N LYS A 261 -5.34 -2.59 -6.85
CA LYS A 261 -4.78 -2.76 -5.49
C LYS A 261 -5.88 -2.95 -4.46
N PHE A 262 -6.97 -2.17 -4.54
CA PHE A 262 -8.12 -2.37 -3.68
C PHE A 262 -8.73 -3.77 -3.83
N ILE A 263 -9.01 -4.22 -5.06
CA ILE A 263 -9.58 -5.56 -5.33
C ILE A 263 -8.67 -6.66 -4.77
N LEU A 264 -7.37 -6.58 -5.05
CA LEU A 264 -6.39 -7.57 -4.60
C LEU A 264 -6.30 -7.59 -3.06
N SER A 265 -6.35 -6.43 -2.40
CA SER A 265 -6.32 -6.33 -0.94
C SER A 265 -7.58 -6.92 -0.29
N LEU A 266 -8.75 -6.69 -0.89
CA LEU A 266 -10.00 -7.28 -0.44
C LEU A 266 -10.01 -8.79 -0.69
N ASN A 267 -9.45 -9.24 -1.81
CA ASN A 267 -9.35 -10.64 -2.17
C ASN A 267 -8.52 -11.42 -1.15
N LEU A 268 -7.42 -10.86 -0.65
CA LEU A 268 -6.57 -11.48 0.38
C LEU A 268 -7.33 -11.83 1.68
N ARG A 269 -8.51 -11.24 1.92
CA ARG A 269 -9.32 -11.48 3.12
C ARG A 269 -10.15 -12.77 3.09
N PHE A 270 -10.18 -13.48 1.96
CA PHE A 270 -11.01 -14.68 1.78
C PHE A 270 -10.13 -15.92 1.59
N ASP A 271 -10.34 -16.96 2.37
CA ASP A 271 -9.59 -18.22 2.21
C ASP A 271 -10.19 -19.12 1.12
N TYR A 272 -11.50 -19.00 0.89
CA TYR A 272 -12.25 -19.90 0.01
C TYR A 272 -12.85 -19.18 -1.20
N PRO A 273 -12.59 -19.66 -2.44
CA PRO A 273 -13.07 -19.01 -3.66
C PRO A 273 -14.60 -18.94 -3.76
N HIS A 274 -15.31 -19.95 -3.26
CA HIS A 274 -16.78 -20.04 -3.34
C HIS A 274 -17.51 -19.11 -2.35
N GLU A 275 -16.81 -18.61 -1.33
CA GLU A 275 -17.32 -17.62 -0.38
C GLU A 275 -16.84 -16.21 -0.74
N ASN A 276 -15.98 -16.08 -1.74
CA ASN A 276 -15.36 -14.83 -2.12
C ASN A 276 -16.34 -13.95 -2.93
N PRO A 277 -16.81 -12.81 -2.39
CA PRO A 277 -17.77 -11.95 -3.03
C PRO A 277 -17.24 -11.34 -4.34
N ILE A 278 -15.92 -11.21 -4.49
CA ILE A 278 -15.30 -10.75 -5.74
C ILE A 278 -15.55 -11.78 -6.83
N MET A 279 -15.23 -13.05 -6.57
CA MET A 279 -15.43 -14.14 -7.53
C MET A 279 -16.91 -14.31 -7.87
N LEU A 280 -17.78 -14.32 -6.84
CA LEU A 280 -19.22 -14.42 -7.03
C LEU A 280 -19.79 -13.24 -7.85
N THR A 281 -19.28 -12.03 -7.63
CA THR A 281 -19.73 -10.85 -8.40
C THR A 281 -19.24 -10.91 -9.84
N LEU A 282 -17.99 -11.34 -10.08
CA LEU A 282 -17.47 -11.53 -11.44
C LEU A 282 -18.31 -12.55 -12.23
N VAL A 283 -18.68 -13.67 -11.61
CA VAL A 283 -19.61 -14.63 -12.22
C VAL A 283 -20.99 -14.02 -12.46
N ALA A 284 -21.50 -13.21 -11.53
CA ALA A 284 -22.83 -12.58 -11.67
C ALA A 284 -22.89 -11.50 -12.76
N VAL A 285 -21.78 -10.80 -13.03
CA VAL A 285 -21.70 -9.77 -14.08
C VAL A 285 -21.69 -10.41 -15.47
N ASN A 286 -21.28 -11.68 -15.60
CA ASN A 286 -21.38 -12.60 -16.76
C ASN A 286 -21.40 -12.02 -18.18
N GLU A 287 -20.63 -10.99 -18.44
CA GLU A 287 -20.39 -10.47 -19.78
C GLU A 287 -18.87 -10.37 -19.91
N GLN A 288 -18.24 -11.28 -20.66
CA GLN A 288 -16.78 -11.32 -20.89
C GLN A 288 -16.19 -9.95 -21.30
N ILE A 289 -17.02 -9.10 -21.91
CA ILE A 289 -16.67 -7.75 -22.35
C ILE A 289 -16.55 -6.78 -21.17
N SER A 290 -17.31 -6.98 -20.10
CA SER A 290 -17.44 -6.05 -18.96
C SER A 290 -16.35 -6.19 -17.90
N CYS A 291 -15.36 -7.07 -18.08
CA CYS A 291 -14.23 -7.23 -17.15
C CYS A 291 -12.91 -7.39 -17.91
N ARG A 292 -12.83 -6.91 -19.16
CA ARG A 292 -11.69 -7.18 -20.03
C ARG A 292 -10.46 -6.41 -19.57
N GLU A 293 -10.61 -5.11 -19.29
CA GLU A 293 -9.53 -4.26 -18.80
C GLU A 293 -8.98 -4.81 -17.47
N LEU A 294 -9.85 -5.20 -16.54
CA LEU A 294 -9.44 -5.83 -15.27
C LEU A 294 -8.57 -7.07 -15.51
N ILE A 295 -9.03 -8.00 -16.35
CA ILE A 295 -8.30 -9.25 -16.63
C ILE A 295 -6.97 -8.98 -17.34
N GLU A 296 -6.94 -8.11 -18.34
CA GLU A 296 -5.70 -7.76 -19.05
C GLU A 296 -4.67 -7.15 -18.10
N ARG A 297 -5.09 -6.23 -17.23
CA ARG A 297 -4.21 -5.60 -16.24
C ARG A 297 -3.69 -6.60 -15.21
N LEU A 298 -4.52 -7.55 -14.76
CA LEU A 298 -4.09 -8.62 -13.86
C LEU A 298 -3.08 -9.55 -14.52
N ILE A 299 -3.28 -9.92 -15.79
CA ILE A 299 -2.32 -10.72 -16.56
C ILE A 299 -1.00 -9.95 -16.75
N LEU A 300 -1.06 -8.65 -17.01
CA LEU A 300 0.14 -7.80 -17.12
C LEU A 300 0.93 -7.76 -15.80
N LEU A 301 0.25 -7.62 -14.66
CA LEU A 301 0.89 -7.69 -13.34
C LEU A 301 1.50 -9.06 -13.08
N PHE A 302 0.78 -10.14 -13.43
CA PHE A 302 1.27 -11.51 -13.31
C PHE A 302 2.51 -11.76 -14.17
N ASN A 303 2.53 -11.26 -15.41
CA ASN A 303 3.67 -11.35 -16.32
C ASN A 303 4.91 -10.60 -15.81
N ARG A 304 4.72 -9.53 -15.02
CA ARG A 304 5.81 -8.77 -14.39
C ARG A 304 6.32 -9.43 -13.11
N SER A 305 5.61 -10.41 -12.55
CA SER A 305 5.96 -11.10 -11.30
C SER A 305 6.14 -10.13 -10.11
N VAL A 306 5.47 -8.97 -10.18
CA VAL A 306 5.47 -7.92 -9.16
C VAL A 306 4.10 -7.93 -8.47
N ASP A 307 4.12 -8.03 -7.13
CA ASP A 307 2.92 -7.83 -6.33
C ASP A 307 2.71 -6.32 -6.10
N PRO A 308 1.64 -5.70 -6.63
CA PRO A 308 1.41 -4.26 -6.47
C PRO A 308 1.10 -3.83 -5.03
N ILE A 309 0.80 -4.79 -4.14
CA ILE A 309 0.53 -4.60 -2.72
C ILE A 309 1.78 -4.87 -1.86
N GLU A 310 2.73 -5.66 -2.37
CA GLU A 310 3.91 -6.12 -1.62
C GLU A 310 3.54 -6.82 -0.29
N CYS A 311 2.49 -7.65 -0.31
CA CYS A 311 2.07 -8.37 0.88
C CYS A 311 3.16 -9.35 1.32
N LYS A 312 3.48 -9.37 2.63
CA LYS A 312 4.56 -10.20 3.17
C LYS A 312 4.24 -11.70 3.18
N THR A 313 2.96 -12.07 3.18
CA THR A 313 2.51 -13.45 3.43
C THR A 313 2.24 -14.24 2.17
N MET A 314 1.60 -13.64 1.17
CA MET A 314 1.24 -14.30 -0.08
C MET A 314 1.18 -13.28 -1.22
N ASN A 315 1.61 -13.66 -2.42
CA ASN A 315 1.50 -12.78 -3.58
C ASN A 315 0.02 -12.58 -3.93
N SER A 316 -0.46 -11.32 -3.85
CA SER A 316 -1.87 -10.99 -4.03
C SER A 316 -2.43 -11.36 -5.41
N VAL A 317 -1.60 -11.21 -6.45
CA VAL A 317 -1.96 -11.52 -7.85
C VAL A 317 -2.05 -13.03 -8.04
N ILE A 318 -1.07 -13.78 -7.55
CA ILE A 318 -1.09 -15.25 -7.63
C ILE A 318 -2.29 -15.80 -6.85
N LYS A 319 -2.56 -15.25 -5.68
CA LYS A 319 -3.75 -15.59 -4.86
C LYS A 319 -5.04 -15.35 -5.63
N PHE A 320 -5.17 -14.20 -6.28
CA PHE A 320 -6.33 -13.88 -7.12
C PHE A 320 -6.53 -14.91 -8.24
N PHE A 321 -5.47 -15.28 -8.96
CA PHE A 321 -5.58 -16.32 -9.99
C PHE A 321 -5.91 -17.69 -9.40
N LYS A 322 -5.37 -18.06 -8.24
CA LYS A 322 -5.74 -19.31 -7.56
C LYS A 322 -7.23 -19.35 -7.24
N ASP A 323 -7.81 -18.24 -6.79
CA ASP A 323 -9.26 -18.17 -6.55
C ASP A 323 -10.06 -18.25 -7.84
N LEU A 324 -9.59 -17.59 -8.89
CA LEU A 324 -10.23 -17.57 -10.20
C LEU A 324 -10.38 -18.97 -10.80
N PHE A 325 -9.37 -19.84 -10.62
CA PHE A 325 -9.41 -21.26 -11.02
C PHE A 325 -9.88 -22.20 -9.90
N GLY A 326 -10.20 -21.66 -8.72
CA GLY A 326 -10.42 -22.41 -7.48
C GLY A 326 -11.78 -23.11 -7.39
N ASP A 327 -12.77 -22.66 -8.15
CA ASP A 327 -14.15 -23.16 -8.16
C ASP A 327 -14.40 -24.29 -9.18
N GLY A 328 -13.34 -25.01 -9.55
CA GLY A 328 -13.39 -26.04 -10.59
C GLY A 328 -13.45 -25.48 -12.02
N GLY A 329 -13.26 -24.17 -12.18
CA GLY A 329 -13.14 -23.52 -13.48
C GLY A 329 -14.30 -22.61 -13.85
N THR A 330 -15.40 -22.63 -13.11
CA THR A 330 -16.64 -21.89 -13.46
C THR A 330 -16.38 -20.39 -13.64
N THR A 331 -15.67 -19.77 -12.70
CA THR A 331 -15.34 -18.33 -12.78
C THR A 331 -14.33 -18.08 -13.92
N SER A 332 -13.31 -18.93 -14.05
CA SER A 332 -12.32 -18.81 -15.13
C SER A 332 -12.92 -19.04 -16.54
N ASP A 333 -13.94 -19.89 -16.68
CA ASP A 333 -14.69 -20.16 -17.92
C ASP A 333 -15.58 -18.99 -18.31
N ALA A 334 -16.12 -18.29 -17.30
CA ALA A 334 -16.89 -17.08 -17.55
C ALA A 334 -16.02 -15.91 -18.02
N LEU A 335 -14.77 -15.77 -17.56
CA LEU A 335 -13.97 -14.54 -17.74
C LEU A 335 -12.78 -14.63 -18.70
N LEU A 336 -12.12 -15.80 -18.81
CA LEU A 336 -10.86 -15.92 -19.55
C LEU A 336 -11.06 -16.57 -20.91
N PHE A 337 -10.44 -15.99 -21.95
CA PHE A 337 -10.33 -16.66 -23.25
C PHE A 337 -9.26 -17.75 -23.23
N ASP A 338 -9.34 -18.67 -24.19
CA ASP A 338 -8.32 -19.71 -24.42
C ASP A 338 -6.93 -19.13 -24.72
N SER A 339 -6.84 -17.92 -25.28
CA SER A 339 -5.58 -17.19 -25.43
C SER A 339 -5.01 -16.76 -24.08
N ASP A 340 -5.84 -16.25 -23.18
CA ASP A 340 -5.42 -15.76 -21.87
C ASP A 340 -4.92 -16.92 -20.99
N ARG A 341 -5.63 -18.05 -21.02
CA ARG A 341 -5.24 -19.29 -20.30
C ARG A 341 -3.88 -19.80 -20.75
N ARG A 342 -3.65 -19.85 -22.06
CA ARG A 342 -2.36 -20.26 -22.64
C ARG A 342 -1.25 -19.29 -22.23
N LEU A 343 -1.50 -17.99 -22.29
CA LEU A 343 -0.55 -16.96 -21.86
C LEU A 343 -0.20 -17.10 -20.36
N ILE A 344 -1.18 -17.37 -19.50
CA ILE A 344 -0.93 -17.62 -18.07
C ILE A 344 -0.01 -18.83 -17.88
N VAL A 345 -0.25 -19.94 -18.60
CA VAL A 345 0.65 -21.12 -18.54
C VAL A 345 2.03 -20.83 -19.12
N GLU A 346 2.14 -20.01 -20.16
CA GLU A 346 3.44 -19.57 -20.68
C GLU A 346 4.23 -18.77 -19.64
N ILE A 347 3.57 -17.86 -18.92
CA ILE A 347 4.16 -17.10 -17.82
C ILE A 347 4.61 -18.05 -16.70
N ILE A 348 3.74 -18.96 -16.26
CA ILE A 348 4.07 -19.96 -15.22
C ILE A 348 5.27 -20.81 -15.64
N SER A 349 5.27 -21.33 -16.86
CA SER A 349 6.35 -22.16 -17.40
C SER A 349 7.70 -21.42 -17.36
N ARG A 350 7.71 -20.13 -17.71
CA ARG A 350 8.92 -19.29 -17.63
C ARG A 350 9.36 -19.07 -16.18
N GLU A 351 8.44 -18.70 -15.29
CA GLU A 351 8.74 -18.49 -13.87
C GLU A 351 9.28 -19.75 -13.19
N LEU A 352 8.76 -20.94 -13.52
CA LEU A 352 9.26 -22.20 -13.00
C LEU A 352 10.66 -22.56 -13.52
N ALA A 353 11.04 -22.09 -14.71
CA ALA A 353 12.36 -22.32 -15.28
C ALA A 353 13.42 -21.35 -14.70
N ASP A 354 13.03 -20.11 -14.44
CA ASP A 354 13.94 -19.05 -13.98
C ASP A 354 14.15 -19.06 -12.45
N ARG A 355 13.18 -19.56 -11.68
CA ARG A 355 13.24 -19.56 -10.20
C ARG A 355 14.03 -20.72 -9.61
N SER A 356 14.51 -20.53 -8.39
CA SER A 356 15.12 -21.60 -7.61
C SER A 356 14.08 -22.66 -7.22
N ILE A 357 14.49 -23.91 -7.23
CA ILE A 357 13.71 -25.09 -6.80
C ILE A 357 13.35 -25.00 -5.30
N THR A 358 14.05 -24.15 -4.54
CA THR A 358 13.83 -23.88 -3.12
C THR A 358 12.99 -22.62 -2.83
N ASP A 359 12.55 -21.89 -3.85
CA ASP A 359 11.73 -20.68 -3.68
C ASP A 359 10.29 -21.06 -3.31
N GLU A 360 9.75 -20.47 -2.23
CA GLU A 360 8.37 -20.68 -1.78
C GLU A 360 7.35 -20.23 -2.85
N ARG A 361 7.69 -19.22 -3.66
CA ARG A 361 6.82 -18.78 -4.77
C ARG A 361 6.67 -19.85 -5.85
N THR A 362 7.67 -20.70 -6.03
CA THR A 362 7.59 -21.84 -6.96
C THR A 362 6.44 -22.76 -6.57
N THR A 363 6.23 -22.98 -5.27
CA THR A 363 5.10 -23.76 -4.75
C THR A 363 3.77 -23.10 -5.12
N GLU A 364 3.68 -21.77 -5.04
CA GLU A 364 2.47 -21.05 -5.41
C GLU A 364 2.14 -21.17 -6.91
N TYR A 365 3.15 -21.07 -7.78
CA TYR A 365 2.98 -21.25 -9.22
C TYR A 365 2.59 -22.68 -9.59
N LEU A 366 3.20 -23.69 -8.94
CA LEU A 366 2.84 -25.10 -9.15
C LEU A 366 1.40 -25.38 -8.73
N PHE A 367 0.96 -24.83 -7.60
CA PHE A 367 -0.42 -24.99 -7.15
C PHE A 367 -1.41 -24.31 -8.11
N LEU A 368 -1.08 -23.11 -8.60
CA LEU A 368 -1.88 -22.44 -9.63
C LEU A 368 -1.95 -23.27 -10.92
N LEU A 369 -0.83 -23.85 -11.35
CA LEU A 369 -0.78 -24.71 -12.54
C LEU A 369 -1.67 -25.94 -12.39
N GLU A 370 -1.67 -26.59 -11.22
CA GLU A 370 -2.54 -27.73 -10.93
C GLU A 370 -4.03 -27.32 -10.98
N LEU A 371 -4.39 -26.15 -10.44
CA LEU A 371 -5.75 -25.61 -10.54
C LEU A 371 -6.19 -25.39 -11.99
N ILE A 372 -5.34 -24.80 -12.84
CA ILE A 372 -5.61 -24.55 -14.26
C ILE A 372 -5.80 -25.85 -15.05
N PHE A 373 -5.02 -26.88 -14.74
CA PHE A 373 -5.20 -28.17 -15.40
C PHE A 373 -6.45 -28.90 -14.91
N ARG A 374 -6.79 -28.77 -13.63
CA ARG A 374 -8.00 -29.36 -13.04
C ARG A 374 -9.29 -28.77 -13.59
N SER A 375 -9.31 -27.48 -13.89
CA SER A 375 -10.44 -26.82 -14.55
C SER A 375 -10.66 -27.28 -16.00
N ARG A 376 -9.80 -28.18 -16.53
CA ARG A 376 -9.82 -28.70 -17.91
C ARG A 376 -9.74 -27.60 -18.97
N SER A 377 -9.24 -26.43 -18.57
CA SER A 377 -9.08 -25.27 -19.45
C SER A 377 -7.95 -25.45 -20.47
N ILE A 378 -7.04 -26.41 -20.23
CA ILE A 378 -5.89 -26.71 -21.09
C ILE A 378 -5.79 -28.22 -21.30
N THR A 379 -5.52 -28.62 -22.54
CA THR A 379 -5.38 -30.01 -22.98
C THR A 379 -4.01 -30.22 -23.62
N SER A 380 -3.69 -31.48 -23.95
CA SER A 380 -2.46 -31.83 -24.68
C SER A 380 -2.33 -31.14 -26.04
N GLU A 381 -3.45 -30.74 -26.65
CA GLU A 381 -3.47 -30.08 -27.96
C GLU A 381 -3.29 -28.56 -27.85
N THR A 382 -3.74 -27.96 -26.74
CA THR A 382 -3.71 -26.50 -26.55
C THR A 382 -2.50 -26.02 -25.75
N CYS A 383 -1.85 -26.90 -25.00
CA CYS A 383 -0.64 -26.58 -24.25
C CYS A 383 0.57 -26.44 -25.18
N THR A 384 1.08 -25.21 -25.36
CA THR A 384 2.24 -24.90 -26.22
C THR A 384 3.59 -25.16 -25.54
N ARG A 385 3.62 -25.25 -24.21
CA ARG A 385 4.85 -25.30 -23.38
C ARG A 385 5.08 -26.65 -22.70
N ILE A 386 4.62 -27.74 -23.30
CA ILE A 386 4.71 -29.09 -22.72
C ILE A 386 6.15 -29.45 -22.39
N ASP A 387 7.07 -29.26 -23.34
CA ASP A 387 8.48 -29.65 -23.18
C ASP A 387 9.18 -28.84 -22.07
N ASP A 388 8.87 -27.55 -21.96
CA ASP A 388 9.40 -26.67 -20.93
C ASP A 388 8.91 -27.10 -19.54
N LEU A 389 7.60 -27.36 -19.41
CA LEU A 389 7.01 -27.86 -18.16
C LEU A 389 7.59 -29.21 -17.76
N GLN A 390 7.72 -30.15 -18.70
CA GLN A 390 8.35 -31.45 -18.45
C GLN A 390 9.79 -31.30 -17.97
N THR A 391 10.55 -30.39 -18.58
CA THR A 391 11.93 -30.10 -18.18
C THR A 391 12.00 -29.54 -16.76
N SER A 392 11.16 -28.55 -16.44
CA SER A 392 11.06 -27.98 -15.10
C SER A 392 10.63 -29.02 -14.06
N PHE A 393 9.63 -29.85 -14.36
CA PHE A 393 9.17 -30.92 -13.46
C PHE A 393 10.27 -31.95 -13.18
N ARG A 394 11.01 -32.38 -14.20
CA ARG A 394 12.18 -33.27 -13.99
C ARG A 394 13.20 -32.62 -13.07
N ALA A 395 13.55 -31.36 -13.30
CA ALA A 395 14.51 -30.65 -12.45
C ALA A 395 14.07 -30.66 -10.97
N HIS A 396 12.78 -30.41 -10.70
CA HIS A 396 12.22 -30.43 -9.35
C HIS A 396 12.18 -31.83 -8.72
N LEU A 397 11.84 -32.86 -9.49
CA LEU A 397 11.73 -34.24 -8.98
C LEU A 397 13.11 -34.86 -8.69
N TYR A 398 14.14 -34.54 -9.47
CA TYR A 398 15.50 -35.06 -9.31
C TYR A 398 16.34 -34.25 -8.31
N ALA A 399 16.06 -32.96 -8.09
CA ALA A 399 16.84 -32.13 -7.20
C ALA A 399 16.66 -32.53 -5.72
N GLU A 400 17.74 -32.97 -5.06
CA GLU A 400 17.74 -33.44 -3.67
C GLU A 400 17.19 -32.42 -2.66
N ASN A 401 17.41 -31.12 -2.92
CA ASN A 401 17.01 -30.00 -2.08
C ASN A 401 15.64 -29.40 -2.43
N CYS A 402 14.87 -30.03 -3.32
CA CYS A 402 13.53 -29.57 -3.67
C CYS A 402 12.56 -29.63 -2.49
N LEU A 403 11.70 -28.61 -2.36
CA LEU A 403 10.63 -28.60 -1.37
C LEU A 403 9.71 -29.80 -1.57
N LYS A 404 9.34 -30.48 -0.47
CA LYS A 404 8.49 -31.68 -0.52
C LYS A 404 7.13 -31.38 -1.16
N GLU A 405 6.57 -30.21 -0.86
CA GLU A 405 5.29 -29.75 -1.40
C GLU A 405 5.33 -29.64 -2.93
N ASN A 406 6.42 -29.12 -3.50
CA ASN A 406 6.59 -29.02 -4.96
C ASN A 406 6.52 -30.41 -5.60
N ARG A 407 7.21 -31.40 -5.03
CA ARG A 407 7.18 -32.78 -5.54
C ARG A 407 5.79 -33.39 -5.46
N LEU A 408 5.07 -33.18 -4.35
CA LEU A 408 3.70 -33.68 -4.18
C LEU A 408 2.75 -33.09 -5.22
N ILE A 409 2.81 -31.78 -5.43
CA ILE A 409 1.96 -31.10 -6.43
C ILE A 409 2.29 -31.60 -7.83
N ILE A 410 3.57 -31.68 -8.20
CA ILE A 410 4.00 -32.18 -9.51
C ILE A 410 3.53 -33.62 -9.73
N ASN A 411 3.69 -34.50 -8.74
CA ASN A 411 3.24 -35.88 -8.86
C ASN A 411 1.72 -35.98 -9.03
N GLU A 412 0.95 -35.13 -8.35
CA GLU A 412 -0.50 -35.08 -8.53
C GLU A 412 -0.88 -34.59 -9.94
N ILE A 413 -0.22 -33.54 -10.46
CA ILE A 413 -0.39 -33.07 -11.83
C ILE A 413 -0.10 -34.20 -12.82
N LEU A 414 1.05 -34.88 -12.70
CA LEU A 414 1.44 -35.97 -13.60
C LEU A 414 0.48 -37.16 -13.52
N ARG A 415 -0.08 -37.45 -12.33
CA ARG A 415 -1.07 -38.49 -12.14
C ARG A 415 -2.39 -38.17 -12.85
N GLN A 416 -2.85 -36.92 -12.78
CA GLN A 416 -4.10 -36.49 -13.40
C GLN A 416 -3.95 -36.27 -14.92
N HIS A 417 -2.76 -35.87 -15.38
CA HIS A 417 -2.48 -35.46 -16.76
C HIS A 417 -1.33 -36.28 -17.37
N ASN A 418 -1.64 -37.50 -17.78
CA ASN A 418 -0.66 -38.46 -18.33
C ASN A 418 0.12 -37.96 -19.56
N TRP A 419 -0.42 -37.02 -20.33
CA TRP A 419 0.25 -36.40 -21.48
C TRP A 419 1.43 -35.50 -21.08
N LEU A 420 1.56 -35.11 -19.80
CA LEU A 420 2.74 -34.45 -19.26
C LEU A 420 3.82 -35.44 -18.79
N THR A 421 3.52 -36.74 -18.76
CA THR A 421 4.46 -37.76 -18.28
C THR A 421 5.41 -38.18 -19.39
N THR A 422 6.69 -38.36 -19.03
CA THR A 422 7.69 -38.97 -19.90
C THR A 422 8.30 -40.18 -19.23
N ASN A 423 8.75 -41.16 -20.02
CA ASN A 423 9.31 -42.43 -19.52
C ASN A 423 10.44 -42.27 -18.48
N ASP A 424 11.13 -41.12 -18.49
CA ASP A 424 12.28 -40.83 -17.62
C ASP A 424 11.93 -40.04 -16.34
N MET A 425 10.65 -39.91 -15.96
CA MET A 425 10.24 -39.20 -14.74
C MET A 425 10.06 -40.16 -13.55
N PRO A 426 10.65 -39.89 -12.38
CA PRO A 426 10.47 -40.73 -11.21
C PRO A 426 9.11 -40.42 -10.56
N PHE A 427 8.19 -41.38 -10.59
CA PHE A 427 6.97 -41.31 -9.77
C PHE A 427 7.34 -41.61 -8.31
N TYR A 428 7.41 -40.57 -7.48
CA TYR A 428 7.50 -40.74 -6.04
C TYR A 428 6.08 -40.78 -5.46
N LEU A 429 5.66 -41.96 -5.00
CA LEU A 429 4.44 -42.15 -4.22
C LEU A 429 4.53 -41.48 -2.85
#